data_AF-A0A1Q9NXK1-F1
#
_entry.id   AF-A0A1Q9NXK1-F1
#
_cell.length_a   1.000
_cell.length_b   1.000
_cell.length_c   1.000
_cell.angle_alpha   90.00
_cell.angle_beta   90.00
_cell.angle_gamma   90.00
#
_symmetry.space_group_name_H-M   'P 1'
#
loop_
_entity.id
_entity.type
_entity.pdbx_description
1 polymer ?
#
loop_
_entity_poly.entity_id
_entity_poly.type
_entity_poly.pdbx_seq_one_letter_code
_entity_poly.pdbx_strand_id
1 'polypeptide(L)'
;MGNSLEQDSIKWSPEAKQRLEKAPFFIRKIIKKKALNHAKKNNLSLITDEVITLLKEKTKNSSTVKEKINEKSIKKSSGLKTAGGILSETDYQLIKSLMNSGIYLNDPDQDESYEIKLCGGAKGCPLSLVDIESLGKKIDLKIEELGWSEFFHNNQSEPILFHSKLKIAIAGCPNACSEPQIKDISIITQEKPKLLEENCNQCSICYHTCKESAIKMNSMSFPEFNQSCINCGQCIMVCPFNALGVSKKGFQLSMGGKLGRNPQLALKIKDFASEEEILSKIEQAIILIKENTIKGSIPRLGNLIINKNRKLTENGIALIEN
;
A
#
# COMPACT_ATOMS: atom_id res chain seq x y z
N MET A 1 -6.52 33.63 2.63
CA MET A 1 -6.15 34.34 1.38
C MET A 1 -5.01 33.54 0.76
N GLY A 2 -5.10 32.93 -0.42
CA GLY A 2 -6.14 32.95 -1.45
C GLY A 2 -6.15 31.68 -2.33
N ASN A 3 -6.91 31.74 -3.42
CA ASN A 3 -7.21 30.73 -4.44
C ASN A 3 -8.32 29.70 -4.20
N SER A 4 -9.53 30.18 -3.90
CA SER A 4 -10.77 29.38 -3.89
C SER A 4 -11.86 29.87 -4.85
N LEU A 5 -11.53 30.53 -5.99
CA LEU A 5 -12.54 31.15 -6.87
C LEU A 5 -12.33 31.01 -8.40
N GLU A 6 -11.71 29.93 -8.91
CA GLU A 6 -11.58 29.69 -10.37
C GLU A 6 -12.09 28.31 -10.86
N GLN A 7 -12.99 27.66 -10.11
CA GLN A 7 -13.51 26.33 -10.50
C GLN A 7 -14.85 26.32 -11.29
N ASP A 8 -15.52 27.46 -11.49
CA ASP A 8 -16.94 27.47 -11.92
C ASP A 8 -17.31 28.12 -13.27
N SER A 9 -16.38 28.40 -14.19
CA SER A 9 -16.74 29.12 -15.42
C SER A 9 -17.06 28.26 -16.67
N ILE A 10 -16.80 26.95 -16.67
CA ILE A 10 -16.97 26.11 -17.88
C ILE A 10 -18.25 25.28 -17.80
N LYS A 11 -19.26 25.66 -18.60
CA LYS A 11 -20.56 24.99 -18.64
C LYS A 11 -20.54 23.82 -19.62
N TRP A 12 -21.44 22.85 -19.42
CA TRP A 12 -21.64 21.71 -20.32
C TRP A 12 -23.00 21.81 -20.97
N SER A 13 -23.06 21.58 -22.29
CA SER A 13 -24.32 21.43 -23.02
C SER A 13 -25.11 20.19 -22.53
N PRO A 14 -26.45 20.21 -22.57
CA PRO A 14 -27.29 19.07 -22.20
C PRO A 14 -26.94 17.78 -22.96
N GLU A 15 -26.61 17.89 -24.25
CA GLU A 15 -26.29 16.78 -25.14
C GLU A 15 -24.94 16.14 -24.75
N ALA A 16 -23.94 16.97 -24.43
CA ALA A 16 -22.64 16.53 -23.94
C ALA A 16 -22.74 15.81 -22.59
N LYS A 17 -23.61 16.27 -21.69
CA LYS A 17 -23.87 15.61 -20.40
C LYS A 17 -24.52 14.24 -20.60
N GLN A 18 -25.56 14.16 -21.43
CA GLN A 18 -26.27 12.90 -21.69
C GLN A 18 -25.33 11.84 -22.30
N ARG A 19 -24.39 12.25 -23.14
CA ARG A 19 -23.38 11.36 -23.72
C ARG A 19 -22.32 10.91 -22.72
N LEU A 20 -21.95 11.77 -21.77
CA LEU A 20 -21.06 11.41 -20.66
C LEU A 20 -21.72 10.38 -19.74
N GLU A 21 -23.02 10.50 -19.49
CA GLU A 21 -23.79 9.54 -18.68
C GLU A 21 -23.94 8.17 -19.34
N LYS A 22 -24.01 8.10 -20.68
CA LYS A 22 -24.01 6.83 -21.43
C LYS A 22 -22.66 6.10 -21.40
N ALA A 23 -21.57 6.74 -20.99
CA ALA A 23 -20.27 6.09 -20.87
C ALA A 23 -20.16 5.23 -19.58
N PRO A 24 -19.33 4.15 -19.56
CA PRO A 24 -19.11 3.36 -18.34
C PRO A 24 -18.57 4.20 -17.18
N PHE A 25 -19.06 3.96 -15.96
CA PHE A 25 -18.84 4.83 -14.80
C PHE A 25 -17.35 5.08 -14.49
N PHE A 26 -16.49 4.07 -14.67
CA PHE A 26 -15.05 4.14 -14.39
C PHE A 26 -14.28 5.08 -15.35
N ILE A 27 -14.81 5.36 -16.54
CA ILE A 27 -14.17 6.25 -17.54
C ILE A 27 -14.73 7.68 -17.47
N ARG A 28 -15.91 7.89 -16.86
CA ARG A 28 -16.59 9.21 -16.82
C ARG A 28 -15.71 10.32 -16.22
N LYS A 29 -14.98 10.03 -15.14
CA LYS A 29 -14.04 10.99 -14.51
C LYS A 29 -12.91 11.39 -15.47
N ILE A 30 -12.39 10.45 -16.25
CA ILE A 30 -11.31 10.68 -17.22
C ILE A 30 -11.79 11.58 -18.36
N ILE A 31 -12.97 11.29 -18.91
CA ILE A 31 -13.58 12.08 -20.01
C ILE A 31 -13.87 13.51 -19.52
N LYS A 32 -14.44 13.65 -18.32
CA LYS A 32 -14.73 14.97 -17.73
C LYS A 32 -13.46 15.81 -17.57
N LYS A 33 -12.38 15.22 -17.03
CA LYS A 33 -11.09 15.92 -16.86
C LYS A 33 -10.46 16.33 -18.20
N LYS A 34 -10.48 15.44 -19.21
CA LYS A 34 -9.95 15.75 -20.56
C LYS A 34 -10.76 16.85 -21.26
N ALA A 35 -12.08 16.80 -21.18
CA ALA A 35 -12.95 17.83 -21.78
C ALA A 35 -12.74 19.20 -21.12
N LEU A 36 -12.62 19.24 -19.78
CA LEU A 36 -12.30 20.48 -19.05
C LEU A 36 -10.91 21.02 -19.40
N ASN A 37 -9.89 20.17 -19.48
CA ASN A 37 -8.54 20.60 -19.88
C ASN A 37 -8.50 21.08 -21.33
N HIS A 38 -9.23 20.43 -22.24
CA HIS A 38 -9.35 20.89 -23.62
C HIS A 38 -10.07 22.23 -23.70
N ALA A 39 -11.15 22.42 -22.94
CA ALA A 39 -11.86 23.69 -22.86
C ALA A 39 -10.95 24.81 -22.32
N LYS A 40 -10.22 24.56 -21.22
CA LYS A 40 -9.23 25.52 -20.68
C LYS A 40 -8.13 25.86 -21.69
N LYS A 41 -7.56 24.85 -22.36
CA LYS A 41 -6.48 25.04 -23.34
C LYS A 41 -6.92 25.85 -24.56
N ASN A 42 -8.19 25.75 -24.95
CA ASN A 42 -8.74 26.43 -26.13
C ASN A 42 -9.67 27.61 -25.75
N ASN A 43 -9.61 28.08 -24.50
CA ASN A 43 -10.45 29.17 -23.97
C ASN A 43 -11.96 29.02 -24.25
N LEU A 44 -12.47 27.78 -24.19
CA LEU A 44 -13.89 27.48 -24.40
C LEU A 44 -14.65 27.63 -23.09
N SER A 45 -15.73 28.40 -23.10
CA SER A 45 -16.67 28.57 -21.98
C SER A 45 -17.78 27.51 -21.93
N LEU A 46 -17.95 26.74 -23.01
CA LEU A 46 -18.98 25.71 -23.16
C LEU A 46 -18.41 24.43 -23.77
N ILE A 47 -18.65 23.28 -23.13
CA ILE A 47 -18.32 21.95 -23.67
C ILE A 47 -19.52 21.39 -24.44
N THR A 48 -19.35 21.25 -25.75
CA THR A 48 -20.33 20.74 -26.71
C THR A 48 -20.08 19.27 -27.06
N ASP A 49 -21.03 18.62 -27.73
CA ASP A 49 -20.89 17.22 -28.21
C ASP A 49 -19.74 17.06 -29.21
N GLU A 50 -19.47 18.09 -30.01
CA GLU A 50 -18.36 18.13 -30.97
C GLU A 50 -17.00 18.01 -30.27
N VAL A 51 -16.83 18.68 -29.13
CA VAL A 51 -15.63 18.56 -28.29
C VAL A 51 -15.43 17.12 -27.82
N ILE A 52 -16.51 16.42 -27.45
CA ILE A 52 -16.46 15.01 -27.06
C ILE A 52 -16.08 14.11 -28.24
N THR A 53 -16.59 14.42 -29.44
CA THR A 53 -16.31 13.66 -30.66
C THR A 53 -14.84 13.83 -31.10
N LEU A 54 -14.30 15.05 -31.08
CA LEU A 54 -12.88 15.32 -31.34
C LEU A 54 -11.95 14.57 -30.38
N LEU A 55 -12.34 14.44 -29.11
CA LEU A 55 -11.57 13.68 -28.12
C LEU A 55 -11.57 12.17 -28.42
N LYS A 56 -12.64 11.63 -29.03
CA LYS A 56 -12.73 10.24 -29.50
C LYS A 56 -11.93 10.00 -30.79
N GLU A 57 -11.92 10.94 -31.72
CA GLU A 57 -11.17 10.82 -32.97
C GLU A 57 -9.66 10.86 -32.74
N LYS A 58 -9.18 11.73 -31.83
CA LYS A 58 -7.77 11.73 -31.41
C LYS A 58 -7.33 10.43 -30.72
N THR A 59 -8.27 9.65 -30.19
CA THR A 59 -7.99 8.31 -29.63
C THR A 59 -8.07 7.20 -30.68
N LYS A 60 -8.82 7.39 -31.79
CA LYS A 60 -8.90 6.42 -32.91
C LYS A 60 -7.71 6.45 -33.86
N ASN A 61 -6.99 7.56 -34.00
CA ASN A 61 -5.79 7.61 -34.87
C ASN A 61 -4.57 6.85 -34.31
N SER A 62 -4.69 6.24 -33.13
CA SER A 62 -3.71 5.29 -32.59
C SER A 62 -3.87 3.86 -33.16
N SER A 63 -4.94 3.59 -33.93
CA SER A 63 -5.33 2.21 -34.30
C SER A 63 -4.97 1.77 -35.73
N THR A 64 -4.42 2.64 -36.59
CA THR A 64 -4.25 2.37 -38.03
C THR A 64 -2.86 1.95 -38.50
N VAL A 65 -1.90 1.65 -37.60
CA VAL A 65 -0.53 1.24 -37.98
C VAL A 65 -0.36 -0.30 -38.04
N LYS A 66 -1.43 -1.08 -37.86
CA LYS A 66 -1.32 -2.55 -37.82
C LYS A 66 -1.18 -3.26 -39.17
N GLU A 67 -1.17 -2.56 -40.30
CA GLU A 67 -1.03 -3.20 -41.61
C GLU A 67 0.21 -2.70 -42.35
N LYS A 68 1.07 -3.68 -42.68
CA LYS A 68 2.34 -3.61 -43.41
C LYS A 68 3.58 -3.36 -42.56
N ILE A 69 4.20 -4.42 -42.04
CA ILE A 69 5.63 -4.69 -42.26
C ILE A 69 5.83 -6.21 -42.32
N ASN A 70 6.57 -6.62 -43.35
CA ASN A 70 6.87 -7.96 -43.81
C ASN A 70 7.91 -8.64 -42.88
N GLU A 71 7.71 -9.93 -42.54
CA GLU A 71 8.44 -10.72 -41.54
C GLU A 71 9.92 -11.05 -41.85
N LYS A 72 10.59 -10.36 -42.75
CA LYS A 72 11.99 -10.70 -43.10
C LYS A 72 12.90 -9.50 -42.92
N SER A 73 13.48 -9.38 -41.72
CA SER A 73 14.86 -8.93 -41.43
C SER A 73 14.98 -8.30 -40.03
N ILE A 74 14.90 -9.09 -38.94
CA ILE A 74 15.28 -8.58 -37.62
C ILE A 74 16.73 -8.96 -37.34
N LYS A 75 17.64 -8.06 -37.69
CA LYS A 75 18.99 -8.02 -37.12
C LYS A 75 18.86 -7.73 -35.62
N LYS A 76 19.63 -8.46 -34.82
CA LYS A 76 19.78 -8.33 -33.35
C LYS A 76 19.68 -6.87 -32.88
N SER A 77 18.58 -6.50 -32.24
CA SER A 77 18.50 -5.28 -31.44
C SER A 77 18.19 -5.63 -29.98
N SER A 78 18.88 -4.92 -29.10
CA SER A 78 18.95 -5.06 -27.65
C SER A 78 17.70 -4.53 -26.92
N GLY A 79 16.50 -4.90 -27.36
CA GLY A 79 15.25 -4.46 -26.72
C GLY A 79 14.85 -5.32 -25.50
N LEU A 80 14.08 -4.74 -24.57
CA LEU A 80 13.50 -5.47 -23.44
C LEU A 80 12.59 -6.60 -23.96
N LYS A 81 12.93 -7.85 -23.64
CA LYS A 81 12.11 -9.01 -24.03
C LYS A 81 10.88 -9.08 -23.12
N THR A 82 9.70 -9.07 -23.72
CA THR A 82 8.42 -9.28 -23.04
C THR A 82 7.76 -10.57 -23.55
N ALA A 83 6.74 -11.05 -22.84
CA ALA A 83 5.97 -12.23 -23.27
C ALA A 83 5.25 -12.01 -24.63
N GLY A 84 5.03 -10.76 -25.04
CA GLY A 84 4.45 -10.40 -26.33
C GLY A 84 5.46 -10.14 -27.45
N GLY A 85 6.76 -10.36 -27.21
CA GLY A 85 7.84 -10.06 -28.16
C GLY A 85 8.87 -9.07 -27.61
N ILE A 86 9.79 -8.63 -28.48
CA ILE A 86 10.78 -7.60 -28.14
C ILE A 86 10.08 -6.25 -28.21
N LEU A 87 10.12 -5.49 -27.10
CA LEU A 87 9.63 -4.11 -27.11
C LEU A 87 10.49 -3.31 -28.09
N SER A 88 9.85 -2.73 -29.12
CA SER A 88 10.57 -1.92 -30.09
C SER A 88 11.08 -0.63 -29.43
N GLU A 89 12.19 -0.07 -29.93
CA GLU A 89 12.70 1.21 -29.44
C GLU A 89 11.64 2.31 -29.56
N THR A 90 10.80 2.26 -30.60
CA THR A 90 9.68 3.19 -30.78
C THR A 90 8.59 3.05 -29.73
N ASP A 91 8.28 1.83 -29.28
CA ASP A 91 7.31 1.61 -28.20
C ASP A 91 7.87 2.09 -26.85
N TYR A 92 9.17 1.87 -26.61
CA TYR A 92 9.83 2.37 -25.40
C TYR A 92 9.79 3.91 -25.33
N GLN A 93 10.13 4.60 -26.42
CA GLN A 93 10.06 6.06 -26.49
C GLN A 93 8.62 6.59 -26.38
N LEU A 94 7.64 5.87 -26.94
CA LEU A 94 6.22 6.21 -26.78
C LEU A 94 5.78 6.08 -25.32
N ILE A 95 6.12 4.98 -24.64
CA ILE A 95 5.82 4.78 -23.22
C ILE A 95 6.45 5.90 -22.38
N LYS A 96 7.72 6.23 -22.63
CA LYS A 96 8.42 7.31 -21.95
C LYS A 96 7.78 8.69 -22.19
N SER A 97 7.37 8.96 -23.42
CA SER A 97 6.64 10.19 -23.79
C SER A 97 5.26 10.28 -23.12
N LEU A 98 4.53 9.16 -23.02
CA LEU A 98 3.25 9.08 -22.33
C LEU A 98 3.38 9.32 -20.82
N MET A 99 4.43 8.76 -20.20
CA MET A 99 4.77 9.04 -18.79
C MET A 99 5.10 10.53 -18.59
N ASN A 100 5.96 11.11 -19.43
CA ASN A 100 6.29 12.55 -19.39
C ASN A 100 5.09 13.48 -19.66
N SER A 101 4.09 12.99 -20.40
CA SER A 101 2.83 13.69 -20.70
C SER A 101 1.80 13.58 -19.56
N GLY A 102 2.16 12.99 -18.44
CA GLY A 102 1.30 12.85 -17.26
C GLY A 102 0.30 11.70 -17.34
N ILE A 103 0.46 10.77 -18.28
CA ILE A 103 -0.37 9.56 -18.38
C ILE A 103 0.35 8.44 -17.65
N TYR A 104 0.12 8.38 -16.34
CA TYR A 104 0.62 7.32 -15.48
C TYR A 104 -0.44 6.23 -15.32
N LEU A 105 0.00 4.97 -15.36
CA LEU A 105 -0.86 3.81 -15.01
C LEU A 105 -1.11 3.72 -13.50
N ASN A 106 -0.29 4.40 -12.69
CA ASN A 106 -0.38 4.51 -11.24
C ASN A 106 -0.45 5.99 -10.82
N ASP A 107 -0.74 6.25 -9.56
CA ASP A 107 -0.83 7.61 -8.99
C ASP A 107 0.55 8.30 -9.08
N PRO A 108 0.69 9.46 -9.76
CA PRO A 108 1.97 10.15 -9.95
C PRO A 108 2.66 10.59 -8.65
N ASP A 109 1.90 10.68 -7.55
CA ASP A 109 2.41 11.10 -6.24
C ASP A 109 2.99 9.94 -5.42
N GLN A 110 3.00 8.70 -5.96
CA GLN A 110 3.60 7.56 -5.26
C GLN A 110 5.09 7.42 -5.56
N ASP A 111 5.90 7.39 -4.50
CA ASP A 111 7.33 7.11 -4.58
C ASP A 111 7.60 5.77 -5.30
N GLU A 112 8.54 5.77 -6.24
CA GLU A 112 8.85 4.58 -7.03
C GLU A 112 9.74 3.57 -6.28
N SER A 113 10.37 3.98 -5.19
CA SER A 113 11.32 3.20 -4.40
C SER A 113 10.68 2.43 -3.22
N TYR A 114 9.54 2.88 -2.70
CA TYR A 114 8.81 2.18 -1.64
C TYR A 114 7.28 2.32 -1.76
N GLU A 115 6.55 1.51 -0.98
CA GLU A 115 5.09 1.52 -0.92
C GLU A 115 4.67 1.38 0.54
N ILE A 116 3.86 2.31 1.06
CA ILE A 116 3.16 2.18 2.35
C ILE A 116 1.69 1.89 2.07
N LYS A 117 1.25 0.67 2.37
CA LYS A 117 -0.15 0.25 2.19
C LYS A 117 -0.91 0.28 3.51
N LEU A 118 -1.88 1.19 3.61
CA LEU A 118 -2.81 1.27 4.75
C LEU A 118 -4.09 0.47 4.46
N CYS A 119 -4.69 -0.14 5.49
CA CYS A 119 -6.01 -0.77 5.35
C CYS A 119 -7.14 0.28 5.42
N GLY A 120 -8.40 -0.16 5.28
CA GLY A 120 -9.58 0.71 5.40
C GLY A 120 -9.74 1.41 6.77
N GLY A 121 -8.91 1.08 7.77
CA GLY A 121 -8.84 1.80 9.05
C GLY A 121 -8.53 3.28 8.89
N ALA A 122 -7.66 3.64 7.93
CA ALA A 122 -7.37 5.04 7.60
C ALA A 122 -8.57 5.80 7.03
N LYS A 123 -9.66 5.10 6.68
CA LYS A 123 -10.91 5.68 6.18
C LYS A 123 -12.08 5.50 7.16
N GLY A 124 -11.81 5.14 8.41
CA GLY A 124 -12.82 4.99 9.46
C GLY A 124 -13.48 3.61 9.53
N CYS A 125 -12.77 2.52 9.19
CA CYS A 125 -13.28 1.17 9.43
C CYS A 125 -13.58 0.95 10.93
N PRO A 126 -14.77 0.43 11.30
CA PRO A 126 -15.18 0.29 12.71
C PRO A 126 -14.38 -0.75 13.49
N LEU A 127 -13.61 -1.60 12.80
CA LEU A 127 -12.72 -2.57 13.45
C LEU A 127 -11.33 -2.00 13.74
N SER A 128 -11.03 -0.77 13.29
CA SER A 128 -9.72 -0.15 13.53
C SER A 128 -9.57 0.22 15.01
N LEU A 129 -8.51 -0.26 15.67
CA LEU A 129 -8.25 -0.01 17.10
C LEU A 129 -7.57 1.34 17.36
N VAL A 130 -6.88 1.88 16.36
CA VAL A 130 -6.17 3.17 16.42
C VAL A 130 -6.19 3.87 15.07
N ASP A 131 -5.80 5.15 15.09
CA ASP A 131 -5.45 5.91 13.91
C ASP A 131 -4.14 5.38 13.30
N ILE A 132 -4.27 4.73 12.14
CA ILE A 132 -3.13 4.21 11.37
C ILE A 132 -2.63 5.21 10.32
N GLU A 133 -3.36 6.29 10.05
CA GLU A 133 -2.98 7.31 9.08
C GLU A 133 -1.82 8.16 9.62
N SER A 134 -1.92 8.58 10.89
CA SER A 134 -0.85 9.32 11.57
C SER A 134 0.45 8.51 11.61
N LEU A 135 0.39 7.22 11.96
CA LEU A 135 1.56 6.34 11.93
C LEU A 135 2.14 6.18 10.51
N GLY A 136 1.28 6.05 9.50
CA GLY A 136 1.71 6.02 8.10
C GLY A 136 2.53 7.24 7.71
N LYS A 137 2.08 8.44 8.06
CA LYS A 137 2.80 9.71 7.81
C LYS A 137 4.13 9.79 8.54
N LYS A 138 4.20 9.33 9.80
CA LYS A 138 5.46 9.30 10.56
C LYS A 138 6.49 8.36 9.92
N ILE A 139 6.04 7.21 9.43
CA ILE A 139 6.91 6.25 8.74
C ILE A 139 7.40 6.83 7.42
N ASP A 140 6.52 7.48 6.66
CA ASP A 140 6.84 8.15 5.40
C ASP A 140 7.97 9.18 5.59
N LEU A 141 7.78 10.12 6.52
CA LEU A 141 8.79 11.12 6.89
C LEU A 141 10.11 10.48 7.33
N LYS A 142 10.05 9.40 8.12
CA LYS A 142 11.26 8.70 8.57
C LYS A 142 12.03 8.07 7.41
N ILE A 143 11.35 7.57 6.38
CA ILE A 143 11.98 7.00 5.18
C ILE A 143 12.64 8.09 4.33
N GLU A 144 11.98 9.24 4.20
CA GLU A 144 12.51 10.43 3.54
C GLU A 144 13.76 10.95 4.26
N GLU A 145 13.72 11.11 5.58
CA GLU A 145 14.86 11.52 6.43
C GLU A 145 16.07 10.60 6.25
N LEU A 146 15.83 9.30 6.05
CA LEU A 146 16.88 8.32 5.82
C LEU A 146 17.42 8.36 4.39
N GLY A 147 16.91 9.22 3.50
CA GLY A 147 17.34 9.33 2.11
C GLY A 147 17.18 8.02 1.33
N TRP A 148 16.09 7.29 1.58
CA TRP A 148 15.85 6.00 0.92
C TRP A 148 15.70 6.14 -0.60
N SER A 149 14.90 7.10 -1.06
CA SER A 149 14.58 7.26 -2.48
C SER A 149 15.82 7.60 -3.32
N GLU A 150 16.66 8.51 -2.84
CA GLU A 150 17.95 8.82 -3.47
C GLU A 150 18.87 7.60 -3.50
N PHE A 151 19.01 6.91 -2.36
CA PHE A 151 19.79 5.68 -2.28
C PHE A 151 19.30 4.62 -3.28
N PHE A 152 17.99 4.44 -3.38
CA PHE A 152 17.37 3.44 -4.24
C PHE A 152 17.64 3.72 -5.71
N HIS A 153 17.42 4.96 -6.17
CA HIS A 153 17.68 5.35 -7.57
C HIS A 153 19.17 5.23 -7.94
N ASN A 154 20.08 5.55 -7.03
CA ASN A 154 21.53 5.46 -7.29
C ASN A 154 22.05 4.01 -7.35
N ASN A 155 21.31 3.05 -6.76
CA ASN A 155 21.76 1.66 -6.62
C ASN A 155 20.91 0.64 -7.39
N GLN A 156 19.77 1.04 -7.97
CA GLN A 156 18.91 0.15 -8.73
C GLN A 156 19.21 0.26 -10.24
N SER A 157 19.18 -0.89 -10.93
CA SER A 157 19.27 -0.92 -12.39
C SER A 157 17.93 -0.55 -13.03
N GLU A 158 17.96 0.24 -14.10
CA GLU A 158 16.77 0.52 -14.91
C GLU A 158 16.40 -0.67 -15.82
N PRO A 159 15.10 -0.92 -16.05
CA PRO A 159 13.94 -0.23 -15.46
C PRO A 159 13.67 -0.67 -14.02
N ILE A 160 13.13 0.24 -13.19
CA ILE A 160 12.71 -0.09 -11.82
C ILE A 160 11.55 -1.10 -11.87
N LEU A 161 11.77 -2.28 -11.31
CA LEU A 161 10.77 -3.35 -11.27
C LEU A 161 9.98 -3.31 -9.95
N PHE A 162 8.69 -3.60 -10.02
CA PHE A 162 7.79 -3.57 -8.86
C PHE A 162 8.20 -4.49 -7.69
N HIS A 163 8.93 -5.57 -7.99
CA HIS A 163 9.43 -6.47 -6.95
C HIS A 163 10.66 -5.92 -6.21
N SER A 164 11.28 -4.86 -6.71
CA SER A 164 12.46 -4.24 -6.08
C SER A 164 12.08 -3.22 -5.01
N LYS A 165 10.85 -2.67 -5.04
CA LYS A 165 10.37 -1.68 -4.05
C LYS A 165 10.36 -2.22 -2.62
N LEU A 166 10.73 -1.37 -1.65
CA LEU A 166 10.48 -1.65 -0.23
C LEU A 166 8.97 -1.56 0.05
N LYS A 167 8.39 -2.58 0.69
CA LYS A 167 6.95 -2.64 0.93
C LYS A 167 6.63 -2.67 2.42
N ILE A 168 5.82 -1.74 2.86
CA ILE A 168 5.38 -1.58 4.23
C ILE A 168 3.85 -1.66 4.23
N ALA A 169 3.28 -2.35 5.21
CA ALA A 169 1.83 -2.37 5.37
C ALA A 169 1.43 -2.24 6.83
N ILE A 170 0.37 -1.45 7.04
CA ILE A 170 -0.19 -1.14 8.35
C ILE A 170 -1.65 -1.56 8.36
N ALA A 171 -2.04 -2.33 9.36
CA ALA A 171 -3.40 -2.78 9.56
C ALA A 171 -3.92 -2.35 10.94
N GLY A 172 -5.09 -1.71 10.95
CA GLY A 172 -5.79 -1.26 12.16
C GLY A 172 -6.45 -2.37 12.97
N CYS A 173 -6.39 -3.63 12.52
CA CYS A 173 -6.85 -4.80 13.27
C CYS A 173 -6.23 -6.10 12.74
N PRO A 174 -6.34 -7.23 13.46
CA PRO A 174 -5.79 -8.52 13.03
C PRO A 174 -6.41 -9.12 11.76
N ASN A 175 -7.55 -8.61 11.25
CA ASN A 175 -8.06 -9.02 9.94
C ASN A 175 -7.14 -8.59 8.79
N ALA A 176 -6.23 -7.64 9.04
CA ALA A 176 -5.04 -7.43 8.22
C ALA A 176 -5.31 -7.18 6.71
N CYS A 177 -6.34 -6.39 6.37
CA CYS A 177 -6.77 -6.20 4.97
C CYS A 177 -5.72 -5.52 4.05
N SER A 178 -4.67 -4.90 4.60
CA SER A 178 -3.52 -4.38 3.84
C SER A 178 -2.48 -5.46 3.48
N GLU A 179 -2.75 -6.72 3.85
CA GLU A 179 -1.88 -7.89 3.63
C GLU A 179 -0.48 -7.74 4.26
N PRO A 180 -0.34 -7.26 5.50
CA PRO A 180 0.95 -6.94 6.10
C PRO A 180 1.89 -8.15 6.20
N GLN A 181 1.37 -9.35 6.44
CA GLN A 181 2.17 -10.56 6.64
C GLN A 181 3.05 -10.94 5.44
N ILE A 182 2.78 -10.41 4.24
CA ILE A 182 3.54 -10.69 3.01
C ILE A 182 4.40 -9.49 2.54
N LYS A 183 4.50 -8.42 3.33
CA LYS A 183 5.30 -7.23 3.03
C LYS A 183 6.61 -7.24 3.81
N ASP A 184 7.59 -6.43 3.38
CA ASP A 184 8.90 -6.38 4.04
C ASP A 184 8.74 -5.93 5.50
N ILE A 185 7.85 -4.97 5.76
CA ILE A 185 7.55 -4.49 7.12
C ILE A 185 6.03 -4.58 7.35
N SER A 186 5.66 -5.29 8.41
CA SER A 186 4.29 -5.64 8.78
C SER A 186 3.96 -5.03 10.14
N ILE A 187 2.95 -4.18 10.18
CA ILE A 187 2.48 -3.53 11.41
C ILE A 187 0.99 -3.84 11.58
N ILE A 188 0.62 -4.49 12.68
CA ILE A 188 -0.76 -4.83 13.02
C ILE A 188 -1.05 -4.36 14.44
N THR A 189 -2.09 -3.58 14.66
CA THR A 189 -2.47 -3.08 15.98
C THR A 189 -2.88 -4.20 16.94
N GLN A 190 -2.58 -4.05 18.23
CA GLN A 190 -2.92 -4.99 19.29
C GLN A 190 -3.47 -4.27 20.53
N GLU A 191 -4.52 -4.84 21.11
CA GLU A 191 -5.05 -4.49 22.43
C GLU A 191 -5.27 -5.75 23.27
N LYS A 192 -4.53 -5.84 24.38
CA LYS A 192 -4.60 -6.97 25.30
C LYS A 192 -5.77 -6.79 26.26
N PRO A 193 -6.79 -7.66 26.23
CA PRO A 193 -7.91 -7.55 27.16
C PRO A 193 -7.48 -7.82 28.60
N LYS A 194 -8.14 -7.15 29.55
CA LYS A 194 -8.04 -7.38 30.99
C LYS A 194 -9.43 -7.34 31.60
N LEU A 195 -9.76 -8.35 32.38
CA LEU A 195 -11.02 -8.41 33.12
C LEU A 195 -10.96 -7.46 34.34
N LEU A 196 -12.04 -6.71 34.50
CA LEU A 196 -12.42 -5.95 35.69
C LEU A 196 -13.62 -6.70 36.29
N GLU A 197 -13.34 -7.57 37.26
CA GLU A 197 -14.33 -8.50 37.82
C GLU A 197 -15.51 -7.76 38.45
N GLU A 198 -15.26 -6.60 39.05
CA GLU A 198 -16.25 -5.74 39.69
C GLU A 198 -17.37 -5.27 38.74
N ASN A 199 -17.08 -5.20 37.45
CA ASN A 199 -18.00 -4.74 36.42
C ASN A 199 -18.65 -5.91 35.66
N CYS A 200 -18.15 -7.14 35.82
CA CYS A 200 -18.60 -8.29 35.04
C CYS A 200 -19.87 -8.89 35.63
N ASN A 201 -20.91 -9.02 34.79
CA ASN A 201 -22.16 -9.70 35.14
C ASN A 201 -22.27 -11.12 34.57
N GLN A 202 -21.14 -11.70 34.14
CA GLN A 202 -21.04 -13.09 33.67
C GLN A 202 -21.93 -13.44 32.44
N CYS A 203 -22.34 -12.45 31.62
CA CYS A 203 -23.20 -12.65 30.45
C CYS A 203 -22.60 -13.46 29.29
N SER A 204 -21.30 -13.79 29.32
CA SER A 204 -20.61 -14.60 28.31
C SER A 204 -20.56 -14.05 26.86
N ILE A 205 -20.93 -12.79 26.63
CA ILE A 205 -20.88 -12.15 25.29
C ILE A 205 -19.45 -12.18 24.71
N CYS A 206 -18.44 -11.91 25.53
CA CYS A 206 -17.04 -11.91 25.11
C CYS A 206 -16.60 -13.30 24.63
N TYR A 207 -17.01 -14.37 25.33
CA TYR A 207 -16.75 -15.76 24.97
C TYR A 207 -17.28 -16.08 23.57
N HIS A 208 -18.55 -15.77 23.30
CA HIS A 208 -19.18 -16.04 21.99
C HIS A 208 -18.61 -15.18 20.84
N THR A 209 -18.07 -14.00 21.16
CA THR A 209 -17.46 -13.12 20.15
C THR A 209 -16.07 -13.58 19.72
N CYS A 210 -15.37 -14.36 20.56
CA CYS A 210 -13.99 -14.74 20.31
C CYS A 210 -13.84 -15.79 19.21
N LYS A 211 -13.40 -15.36 18.02
CA LYS A 211 -13.15 -16.26 16.88
C LYS A 211 -11.96 -17.20 17.08
N GLU A 212 -11.02 -16.82 17.95
CA GLU A 212 -9.81 -17.59 18.24
C GLU A 212 -10.00 -18.64 19.34
N SER A 213 -11.22 -18.77 19.89
CA SER A 213 -11.49 -19.62 21.06
C SER A 213 -10.54 -19.34 22.24
N ALA A 214 -10.11 -18.08 22.36
CA ALA A 214 -9.11 -17.64 23.33
C ALA A 214 -9.68 -17.36 24.72
N ILE A 215 -11.01 -17.38 24.87
CA ILE A 215 -11.71 -17.09 26.11
C ILE A 215 -12.36 -18.39 26.58
N LYS A 216 -12.17 -18.74 27.86
CA LYS A 216 -12.90 -19.80 28.56
C LYS A 216 -13.64 -19.21 29.75
N MET A 217 -14.77 -19.80 30.11
CA MET A 217 -15.49 -19.42 31.33
C MET A 217 -15.01 -20.31 32.48
N ASN A 218 -14.59 -19.71 33.59
CA ASN A 218 -14.16 -20.47 34.76
C ASN A 218 -15.34 -20.97 35.61
N SER A 219 -15.07 -21.64 36.74
CA SER A 219 -16.11 -22.19 37.62
C SER A 219 -17.08 -21.13 38.16
N MET A 220 -16.65 -19.88 38.24
CA MET A 220 -17.46 -18.72 38.68
C MET A 220 -18.05 -17.95 37.50
N SER A 221 -17.99 -18.48 36.28
CA SER A 221 -18.48 -17.85 35.04
C SER A 221 -17.80 -16.51 34.70
N PHE A 222 -16.54 -16.30 35.11
CA PHE A 222 -15.72 -15.20 34.62
C PHE A 222 -14.87 -15.62 33.41
N PRO A 223 -14.59 -14.70 32.46
CA PRO A 223 -13.77 -15.00 31.30
C PRO A 223 -12.27 -15.06 31.64
N GLU A 224 -11.63 -16.16 31.27
CA GLU A 224 -10.19 -16.37 31.34
C GLU A 224 -9.57 -16.45 29.94
N PHE A 225 -8.47 -15.74 29.75
CA PHE A 225 -7.80 -15.61 28.45
C PHE A 225 -6.61 -16.57 28.34
N ASN A 226 -6.59 -17.37 27.28
CA ASN A 226 -5.50 -18.31 26.98
C ASN A 226 -4.52 -17.75 25.93
N GLN A 227 -3.50 -18.55 25.59
CA GLN A 227 -2.43 -18.17 24.66
C GLN A 227 -2.87 -18.02 23.19
N SER A 228 -4.04 -18.51 22.80
CA SER A 228 -4.59 -18.31 21.46
C SER A 228 -5.11 -16.89 21.22
N CYS A 229 -5.12 -16.03 22.24
CA CYS A 229 -5.52 -14.64 22.09
C CYS A 229 -4.56 -13.87 21.18
N ILE A 230 -5.06 -13.39 20.05
CA ILE A 230 -4.30 -12.57 19.09
C ILE A 230 -4.35 -11.06 19.40
N ASN A 231 -4.90 -10.67 20.54
CA ASN A 231 -5.03 -9.26 20.98
C ASN A 231 -5.85 -8.38 20.02
N CYS A 232 -6.96 -8.92 19.48
CA CYS A 232 -7.80 -8.20 18.50
C CYS A 232 -8.73 -7.14 19.09
N GLY A 233 -8.85 -7.04 20.42
CA GLY A 233 -9.71 -6.07 21.10
C GLY A 233 -11.23 -6.28 20.95
N GLN A 234 -11.71 -7.25 20.15
CA GLN A 234 -13.15 -7.41 19.89
C GLN A 234 -13.97 -7.67 21.16
N CYS A 235 -13.45 -8.50 22.08
CA CYS A 235 -14.12 -8.77 23.36
C CYS A 235 -14.29 -7.51 24.22
N ILE A 236 -13.34 -6.57 24.15
CA ILE A 236 -13.38 -5.26 24.82
C ILE A 236 -14.51 -4.43 24.22
N MET A 237 -14.56 -4.31 22.88
CA MET A 237 -15.55 -3.50 22.17
C MET A 237 -17.00 -3.96 22.39
N VAL A 238 -17.25 -5.27 22.50
CA VAL A 238 -18.61 -5.82 22.65
C VAL A 238 -19.10 -5.86 24.09
N CYS A 239 -18.27 -5.53 25.08
CA CYS A 239 -18.65 -5.65 26.49
C CYS A 239 -19.56 -4.47 26.89
N PRO A 240 -20.87 -4.69 27.16
CA PRO A 240 -21.78 -3.59 27.47
C PRO A 240 -21.62 -3.06 28.91
N PHE A 241 -20.89 -3.79 29.77
CA PHE A 241 -20.68 -3.44 31.17
C PHE A 241 -19.30 -2.83 31.43
N ASN A 242 -18.48 -2.61 30.39
CA ASN A 242 -17.09 -2.16 30.53
C ASN A 242 -16.28 -3.05 31.50
N ALA A 243 -16.60 -4.34 31.54
CA ALA A 243 -15.89 -5.34 32.35
C ALA A 243 -14.58 -5.80 31.71
N LEU A 244 -14.35 -5.44 30.44
CA LEU A 244 -13.10 -5.73 29.75
C LEU A 244 -12.42 -4.40 29.40
N GLY A 245 -11.23 -4.18 29.95
CA GLY A 245 -10.36 -3.05 29.65
C GLY A 245 -9.13 -3.47 28.85
N VAL A 246 -8.25 -2.51 28.58
CA VAL A 246 -6.97 -2.73 27.87
C VAL A 246 -5.83 -2.74 28.88
N SER A 247 -5.12 -3.87 29.02
CA SER A 247 -3.90 -3.95 29.86
C SER A 247 -2.64 -3.50 29.14
N LYS A 248 -2.57 -3.74 27.82
CA LYS A 248 -1.43 -3.36 26.99
C LYS A 248 -1.93 -3.01 25.59
N LYS A 249 -1.42 -1.92 25.04
CA LYS A 249 -1.73 -1.42 23.70
C LYS A 249 -0.43 -1.21 22.94
N GLY A 250 -0.45 -1.45 21.63
CA GLY A 250 0.70 -1.23 20.76
C GLY A 250 0.51 -1.95 19.43
N PHE A 251 1.61 -2.36 18.82
CA PHE A 251 1.59 -3.02 17.51
C PHE A 251 2.38 -4.33 17.51
N GLN A 252 1.86 -5.35 16.84
CA GLN A 252 2.67 -6.47 16.37
C GLN A 252 3.52 -6.00 15.20
N LEU A 253 4.83 -5.97 15.41
CA LEU A 253 5.82 -5.70 14.38
C LEU A 253 6.38 -7.04 13.85
N SER A 254 6.28 -7.24 12.55
CA SER A 254 6.90 -8.35 11.84
C SER A 254 7.70 -7.84 10.65
N MET A 255 8.76 -8.55 10.25
CA MET A 255 9.61 -8.14 9.13
C MET A 255 10.05 -9.30 8.24
N GLY A 256 10.36 -8.98 6.98
CA GLY A 256 10.92 -9.91 6.02
C GLY A 256 9.90 -10.67 5.18
N GLY A 257 8.64 -10.26 5.14
CA GLY A 257 7.65 -10.86 4.24
C GLY A 257 7.96 -10.52 2.78
N LYS A 258 7.76 -11.49 1.89
CA LYS A 258 7.81 -11.26 0.44
C LYS A 258 7.01 -12.32 -0.30
N LEU A 259 6.47 -11.89 -1.43
CA LEU A 259 6.02 -12.78 -2.49
C LEU A 259 7.05 -12.80 -3.62
N GLY A 260 6.88 -13.69 -4.58
CA GLY A 260 7.77 -13.87 -5.72
C GLY A 260 8.19 -15.33 -5.86
N ARG A 261 9.36 -15.55 -6.47
CA ARG A 261 9.86 -16.92 -6.74
C ARG A 261 10.08 -17.74 -5.47
N ASN A 262 10.43 -17.08 -4.37
CA ASN A 262 10.63 -17.69 -3.05
C ASN A 262 9.76 -16.94 -2.03
N PRO A 263 8.46 -17.27 -1.90
CA PRO A 263 7.55 -16.58 -1.00
C PRO A 263 7.84 -16.93 0.46
N GLN A 264 7.64 -15.97 1.35
CA GLN A 264 7.75 -16.17 2.80
C GLN A 264 6.91 -15.14 3.56
N LEU A 265 6.43 -15.53 4.73
CA LEU A 265 5.75 -14.63 5.65
C LEU A 265 6.75 -13.82 6.47
N ALA A 266 6.33 -12.63 6.88
CA ALA A 266 7.09 -11.78 7.79
C ALA A 266 7.26 -12.47 9.15
N LEU A 267 8.50 -12.52 9.64
CA LEU A 267 8.83 -13.05 10.95
C LEU A 267 8.38 -12.05 12.02
N LYS A 268 7.64 -12.52 13.02
CA LYS A 268 7.25 -11.70 14.17
C LYS A 268 8.50 -11.28 14.95
N ILE A 269 8.67 -9.99 15.15
CA ILE A 269 9.79 -9.39 15.89
C ILE A 269 9.36 -9.06 17.32
N LYS A 270 8.21 -8.39 17.48
CA LYS A 270 7.74 -7.92 18.78
C LYS A 270 6.22 -7.77 18.80
N ASP A 271 5.60 -8.18 19.90
CA ASP A 271 4.21 -7.86 20.21
C ASP A 271 4.14 -6.59 21.07
N PHE A 272 3.12 -5.75 20.85
CA PHE A 272 2.92 -4.47 21.54
C PHE A 272 4.12 -3.51 21.48
N ALA A 273 4.76 -3.39 20.31
CA ALA A 273 5.76 -2.35 20.05
C ALA A 273 5.12 -0.96 20.12
N SER A 274 5.87 0.04 20.60
CA SER A 274 5.46 1.46 20.51
C SER A 274 5.74 2.04 19.12
N GLU A 275 5.23 3.23 18.83
CA GLU A 275 5.52 3.92 17.55
C GLU A 275 7.01 4.23 17.41
N GLU A 276 7.67 4.66 18.48
CA GLU A 276 9.11 4.96 18.50
C GLU A 276 9.93 3.70 18.20
N GLU A 277 9.53 2.56 18.76
CA GLU A 277 10.18 1.27 18.50
C GLU A 277 9.99 0.83 17.04
N ILE A 278 8.82 1.07 16.45
CA ILE A 278 8.58 0.81 15.02
C ILE A 278 9.53 1.64 14.17
N LEU A 279 9.59 2.96 14.40
CA LEU A 279 10.44 3.86 13.63
C LEU A 279 11.92 3.48 13.76
N SER A 280 12.37 3.14 14.97
CA SER A 280 13.74 2.66 15.22
C SER A 280 14.05 1.36 14.47
N LYS A 281 13.12 0.40 14.45
CA LYS A 281 13.32 -0.86 13.72
C LYS A 281 13.28 -0.67 12.20
N ILE A 282 12.45 0.23 11.69
CA ILE A 282 12.43 0.59 10.26
C ILE A 282 13.78 1.19 9.84
N GLU A 283 14.34 2.08 10.65
CA GLU A 283 15.67 2.65 10.44
C GLU A 283 16.75 1.55 10.38
N GLN A 284 16.77 0.64 11.37
CA GLN A 284 17.69 -0.50 11.37
C GLN A 284 17.53 -1.39 10.13
N ALA A 285 16.30 -1.64 9.68
CA ALA A 285 16.02 -2.43 8.49
C ALA A 285 16.54 -1.75 7.22
N ILE A 286 16.35 -0.44 7.08
CA ILE A 286 16.86 0.35 5.95
C ILE A 286 18.37 0.34 5.93
N ILE A 287 19.03 0.60 7.07
CA ILE A 287 20.49 0.56 7.19
C ILE A 287 21.02 -0.82 6.78
N LEU A 288 20.40 -1.90 7.28
CA LEU A 288 20.77 -3.26 6.92
C LEU A 288 20.66 -3.52 5.42
N ILE A 289 19.60 -3.02 4.76
CA ILE A 289 19.47 -3.14 3.30
C ILE A 289 20.58 -2.37 2.60
N LYS A 290 20.84 -1.12 3.02
CA LYS A 290 21.88 -0.27 2.43
C LYS A 290 23.26 -0.92 2.49
N GLU A 291 23.65 -1.42 3.66
CA GLU A 291 24.95 -2.08 3.88
C GLU A 291 25.15 -3.36 3.05
N ASN A 292 24.05 -4.03 2.66
CA ASN A 292 24.10 -5.29 1.91
C ASN A 292 23.70 -5.10 0.44
N THR A 293 23.56 -3.86 -0.01
CA THR A 293 23.24 -3.55 -1.41
C THR A 293 24.51 -3.60 -2.26
N ILE A 294 24.38 -4.23 -3.42
CA ILE A 294 25.40 -4.21 -4.47
C ILE A 294 24.85 -3.38 -5.62
N LYS A 295 25.68 -2.57 -6.28
CA LYS A 295 25.25 -1.70 -7.38
C LYS A 295 24.47 -2.49 -8.44
N GLY A 296 23.23 -2.08 -8.71
CA GLY A 296 22.31 -2.72 -9.64
C GLY A 296 21.35 -3.74 -9.01
N SER A 297 21.53 -4.11 -7.73
CA SER A 297 20.74 -5.13 -7.04
C SER A 297 20.54 -4.81 -5.55
N ILE A 298 19.36 -4.27 -5.21
CA ILE A 298 18.94 -4.06 -3.82
C ILE A 298 18.29 -5.36 -3.29
N PRO A 299 18.83 -5.97 -2.23
CA PRO A 299 18.25 -7.19 -1.65
C PRO A 299 16.92 -6.89 -0.93
N ARG A 300 15.96 -7.81 -1.04
CA ARG A 300 14.75 -7.78 -0.21
C ARG A 300 15.10 -8.04 1.25
N LEU A 301 14.44 -7.33 2.17
CA LEU A 301 14.65 -7.49 3.61
C LEU A 301 14.49 -8.95 4.06
N GLY A 302 13.52 -9.65 3.48
CA GLY A 302 13.29 -11.07 3.76
C GLY A 302 14.48 -11.98 3.46
N ASN A 303 15.27 -11.70 2.41
CA ASN A 303 16.47 -12.48 2.11
C ASN A 303 17.57 -12.22 3.15
N LEU A 304 17.67 -10.98 3.64
CA LEU A 304 18.69 -10.58 4.62
C LEU A 304 18.42 -11.19 6.01
N ILE A 305 17.14 -11.30 6.40
CA ILE A 305 16.74 -11.88 7.69
C ILE A 305 16.95 -13.40 7.71
N ILE A 306 16.69 -14.10 6.61
CA ILE A 306 16.83 -15.57 6.54
C ILE A 306 18.28 -16.02 6.34
N ASN A 307 19.04 -15.37 5.45
CA ASN A 307 20.34 -15.90 5.00
C ASN A 307 21.50 -15.70 5.99
N LYS A 308 21.29 -15.04 7.15
CA LYS A 308 22.40 -14.71 8.06
C LYS A 308 22.36 -15.37 9.45
N ASN A 309 21.44 -16.28 9.76
CA ASN A 309 21.17 -16.68 11.16
C ASN A 309 20.97 -15.47 12.12
N ARG A 310 20.78 -14.25 11.57
CA ARG A 310 20.58 -13.00 12.29
C ARG A 310 19.09 -12.87 12.52
N LYS A 311 18.59 -13.42 13.63
CA LYS A 311 17.28 -12.99 14.12
C LYS A 311 17.42 -11.51 14.49
N LEU A 312 16.57 -10.66 13.90
CA LEU A 312 16.26 -9.36 14.47
C LEU A 312 15.63 -9.63 15.84
N THR A 313 16.45 -9.64 16.89
CA THR A 313 15.96 -9.80 18.26
C THR A 313 15.41 -8.47 18.76
N GLU A 314 14.67 -8.49 19.87
CA GLU A 314 14.17 -7.26 20.51
C GLU A 314 15.30 -6.24 20.73
N ASN A 315 16.55 -6.69 20.95
CA ASN A 315 17.70 -5.86 21.29
C ASN A 315 18.61 -5.43 20.11
N GLY A 316 18.21 -5.69 18.86
CA GLY A 316 19.02 -5.37 17.67
C GLY A 316 19.55 -6.60 16.93
N ILE A 317 20.31 -6.37 15.86
CA ILE A 317 20.83 -7.39 14.95
C ILE A 317 21.91 -8.21 15.68
N ALA A 318 21.51 -9.29 16.35
CA ALA A 318 22.46 -10.26 16.89
C ALA A 318 22.84 -11.26 15.79
N LEU A 319 24.13 -11.31 15.46
CA LEU A 319 24.75 -12.46 14.79
C LEU A 319 24.62 -13.66 15.73
N ILE A 320 23.90 -14.70 15.34
CA ILE A 320 24.05 -16.01 15.97
C ILE A 320 25.21 -16.67 15.24
N GLU A 321 26.41 -16.65 15.85
CA GLU A 321 27.48 -17.56 15.47
C GLU A 321 27.05 -18.99 15.83
N ASN A 322 27.32 -19.92 14.91
CA ASN A 322 26.93 -21.34 15.01
C ASN A 322 27.48 -22.02 16.27
#